data_AF-A0A957QLX9-F1
#
_entry.id   AF-A0A957QLX9-F1
#
_cell.length_a   1.000
_cell.length_b   1.000
_cell.length_c   1.000
_cell.angle_alpha   90.00
_cell.angle_beta   90.00
_cell.angle_gamma   90.00
#
_symmetry.space_group_name_H-M   'P 1'
#
loop_
_entity.id
_entity.type
_entity.pdbx_description
1 polymer ?
#
loop_
_entity_poly.entity_id
_entity_poly.type
_entity_poly.pdbx_seq_one_letter_code
_entity_poly.pdbx_strand_id
1 'polypeptide(L)'
;MSEDKALVQLQFEDYRIRRIMDEDTGEWWYAVVDVIEALTDSNKPRNYWYDLKRREKAKSGIELSAICRQFKLKAANNRFYDTDCADTEGMLRIIQSIPSPKAEPFKRWLAEVGTERLEEIDNPELAAERLRQIYRIKGYSDDWIERRLQSIVTR
;
A
#
# COMPACT_ATOMS: atom_id res chain seq x y z
N MET A 1 18.84 -6.00 -8.17
CA MET A 1 17.67 -5.40 -8.85
C MET A 1 16.39 -6.07 -8.33
N SER A 2 16.05 -5.81 -7.07
CA SER A 2 14.79 -6.25 -6.47
C SER A 2 13.98 -4.97 -6.28
N GLU A 3 13.33 -4.53 -7.35
CA GLU A 3 12.38 -3.43 -7.26
C GLU A 3 11.30 -3.79 -6.25
N ASP A 4 11.04 -2.91 -5.29
CA ASP A 4 9.92 -2.99 -4.36
C ASP A 4 8.60 -3.05 -5.13
N LYS A 5 8.17 -4.26 -5.47
CA LYS A 5 6.94 -4.56 -6.19
C LYS A 5 5.73 -4.69 -5.28
N ALA A 6 5.89 -4.53 -3.96
CA ALA A 6 4.85 -4.86 -2.98
C ALA A 6 3.50 -4.18 -3.29
N LEU A 7 3.47 -2.86 -3.46
CA LEU A 7 2.24 -2.15 -3.81
C LEU A 7 1.79 -2.29 -5.26
N VAL A 8 2.67 -2.69 -6.19
CA VAL A 8 2.31 -2.90 -7.60
C VAL A 8 1.72 -4.30 -7.82
N GLN A 9 2.08 -5.28 -6.99
CA GLN A 9 1.58 -6.64 -7.04
C GLN A 9 0.33 -6.89 -6.16
N LEU A 10 0.04 -6.03 -5.19
CA LEU A 10 -1.17 -6.16 -4.36
C LEU A 10 -2.42 -5.75 -5.15
N GLN A 11 -3.09 -6.71 -5.81
CA GLN A 11 -4.43 -6.58 -6.43
C GLN A 11 -4.56 -5.59 -7.61
N PHE A 12 -3.44 -5.17 -8.21
CA PHE A 12 -3.41 -4.23 -9.34
C PHE A 12 -2.91 -4.84 -10.64
N GLU A 13 -2.96 -6.16 -10.81
CA GLU A 13 -2.25 -6.87 -11.89
C GLU A 13 -2.60 -6.36 -13.32
N ASP A 14 -3.84 -5.88 -13.51
CA ASP A 14 -4.30 -5.31 -14.79
C ASP A 14 -4.11 -3.78 -14.90
N TYR A 15 -3.71 -3.10 -13.82
CA TYR A 15 -3.60 -1.64 -13.75
C TYR A 15 -2.15 -1.19 -13.60
N ARG A 16 -1.77 -0.24 -14.44
CA ARG A 16 -0.44 0.38 -14.35
C ARG A 16 -0.46 1.52 -13.34
N ILE A 17 -0.05 1.25 -12.11
CA ILE A 17 0.15 2.29 -11.08
C ILE A 17 1.47 3.00 -11.32
N ARG A 18 1.43 4.31 -11.65
CA ARG A 18 2.64 5.12 -11.75
C ARG A 18 3.22 5.39 -10.37
N ARG A 19 4.53 5.28 -10.27
CA ARG A 19 5.31 5.59 -9.07
C ARG A 19 6.53 6.45 -9.40
N ILE A 20 7.00 7.19 -8.41
CA ILE A 20 8.23 7.97 -8.45
C ILE A 20 9.00 7.73 -7.15
N MET A 21 10.32 7.64 -7.26
CA MET A 21 11.17 7.62 -6.06
C MET A 21 11.42 9.07 -5.66
N ASP A 22 11.15 9.40 -4.40
CA ASP A 22 11.57 10.67 -3.82
C ASP A 22 13.06 10.55 -3.47
N GLU A 23 13.90 11.36 -4.12
CA GLU A 23 15.36 11.30 -3.97
C GLU A 23 15.82 11.74 -2.58
N ASP A 24 15.05 12.58 -1.89
CA ASP A 24 15.41 13.11 -0.57
C ASP A 24 15.18 12.06 0.54
N THR A 25 14.10 11.29 0.41
CA THR A 25 13.67 10.31 1.42
C THR A 25 14.07 8.87 1.05
N GLY A 26 14.31 8.60 -0.23
CA GLY A 26 14.52 7.25 -0.76
C GLY A 26 13.23 6.40 -0.77
N GLU A 27 12.06 7.03 -0.65
CA GLU A 27 10.77 6.36 -0.56
C GLU A 27 10.02 6.38 -1.90
N TRP A 28 9.27 5.32 -2.16
CA TRP A 28 8.37 5.26 -3.32
C TRP A 28 7.05 5.98 -3.04
N TRP A 29 6.68 6.87 -3.97
CA TRP A 29 5.42 7.58 -4.00
C TRP A 29 4.57 7.10 -5.18
N TYR A 30 3.28 6.91 -4.96
CA TYR A 30 2.34 6.31 -5.89
C TYR A 30 1.25 7.30 -6.29
N ALA A 31 0.91 7.34 -7.58
CA ALA A 31 -0.14 8.20 -8.10
C ALA A 31 -1.51 7.81 -7.52
N VAL A 32 -2.13 8.72 -6.76
CA VAL A 32 -3.43 8.46 -6.11
C VAL A 32 -4.52 8.17 -7.13
N VAL A 33 -4.51 8.90 -8.25
CA VAL A 33 -5.51 8.74 -9.31
C VAL A 33 -5.43 7.39 -10.01
N ASP A 34 -4.25 6.79 -10.12
CA ASP A 34 -4.08 5.48 -10.75
C ASP A 34 -4.59 4.37 -9.80
N VAL A 35 -4.37 4.50 -8.50
CA VAL A 35 -4.93 3.58 -7.48
C VAL A 35 -6.45 3.70 -7.42
N ILE A 36 -6.99 4.91 -7.52
CA ILE A 36 -8.44 5.12 -7.59
C ILE A 36 -9.02 4.43 -8.83
N GLU A 37 -8.41 4.59 -10.00
CA GLU A 37 -8.85 3.91 -11.21
C GLU A 37 -8.92 2.40 -10.98
N ALA A 38 -7.86 1.82 -10.43
CA ALA A 38 -7.78 0.39 -10.21
C ALA A 38 -8.77 -0.15 -9.16
N LEU A 39 -9.07 0.62 -8.11
CA LEU A 39 -10.00 0.21 -7.04
C LEU A 39 -11.45 0.62 -7.29
N THR A 40 -11.77 1.30 -8.40
CA THR A 40 -13.13 1.81 -8.65
C THR A 40 -13.66 1.56 -10.05
N ASP A 41 -12.80 1.22 -11.02
CA ASP A 41 -13.15 1.17 -12.44
C ASP A 41 -13.77 2.46 -12.98
N SER A 42 -13.52 3.57 -12.28
CA SER A 42 -14.01 4.88 -12.69
C SER A 42 -13.33 5.31 -13.99
N ASN A 43 -14.14 5.64 -14.99
CA ASN A 43 -13.67 6.26 -16.23
C ASN A 43 -13.15 7.70 -16.04
N LYS A 44 -13.36 8.29 -14.86
CA LYS A 44 -12.93 9.64 -14.48
C LYS A 44 -12.31 9.63 -13.08
N PRO A 45 -11.17 8.95 -12.88
CA PRO A 45 -10.57 8.79 -11.56
C PRO A 45 -10.16 10.12 -10.91
N ARG A 46 -9.83 11.15 -11.71
CA ARG A 46 -9.56 12.50 -11.21
C ARG A 46 -10.78 13.17 -10.57
N ASN A 47 -11.96 13.01 -11.19
CA ASN A 47 -13.21 13.54 -10.63
C ASN A 47 -13.59 12.78 -9.37
N TYR A 48 -13.45 11.45 -9.40
CA TYR A 48 -13.64 10.61 -8.22
C TYR A 48 -12.73 11.05 -7.06
N TRP A 49 -11.44 11.32 -7.34
CA TRP A 49 -10.51 11.82 -6.33
C TRP A 49 -10.95 13.15 -5.74
N TYR A 50 -11.35 14.10 -6.59
CA TYR A 50 -11.88 15.39 -6.15
C TYR A 50 -13.10 15.24 -5.24
N ASP A 51 -14.06 14.40 -5.63
CA ASP A 51 -15.27 14.13 -4.85
C ASP A 51 -14.96 13.42 -3.53
N LEU A 52 -14.02 12.48 -3.55
CA LEU A 52 -13.56 11.77 -2.36
C LEU A 52 -12.97 12.73 -1.32
N LYS A 53 -12.06 13.62 -1.76
CA LYS A 53 -11.48 14.67 -0.89
C LYS A 53 -12.57 15.54 -0.26
N ARG A 54 -13.52 16.02 -1.06
CA ARG A 54 -14.61 16.88 -0.58
C ARG A 54 -15.50 16.14 0.42
N ARG A 55 -15.81 14.86 0.14
CA ARG A 55 -16.65 14.05 1.01
C ARG A 55 -15.99 13.77 2.36
N GLU A 56 -14.72 13.38 2.38
CA GLU A 56 -14.02 13.12 3.65
C GLU A 56 -13.85 14.38 4.49
N LYS A 57 -13.58 15.52 3.85
CA LYS A 57 -13.54 16.81 4.53
C LYS A 57 -14.89 17.16 5.17
N ALA A 58 -15.99 16.90 4.47
CA ALA A 58 -17.34 17.20 4.97
C ALA A 58 -17.84 16.23 6.04
N LYS A 59 -17.53 14.92 5.94
CA LYS A 59 -18.04 13.88 6.85
C LYS A 59 -17.17 13.70 8.09
N SER A 60 -15.85 13.63 7.89
CA SER A 60 -14.90 13.19 8.90
C SER A 60 -13.96 14.32 9.33
N GLY A 61 -14.00 15.47 8.65
CA GLY A 61 -13.05 16.57 8.84
C GLY A 61 -11.64 16.29 8.30
N ILE A 62 -11.43 15.13 7.65
CA ILE A 62 -10.12 14.69 7.17
C ILE A 62 -9.83 15.34 5.82
N GLU A 63 -8.71 16.07 5.74
CA GLU A 63 -8.22 16.66 4.51
C GLU A 63 -7.23 15.70 3.82
N LEU A 64 -7.73 14.85 2.93
CA LEU A 64 -6.92 13.81 2.28
C LEU A 64 -5.76 14.37 1.43
N SER A 65 -5.84 15.62 0.97
CA SER A 65 -4.72 16.29 0.28
C SER A 65 -3.51 16.52 1.18
N ALA A 66 -3.69 16.58 2.51
CA ALA A 66 -2.58 16.73 3.45
C ALA A 66 -1.69 15.47 3.54
N ILE A 67 -2.19 14.33 3.06
CA ILE A 67 -1.45 13.06 2.99
C ILE A 67 -0.62 12.98 1.69
N CYS A 68 -0.85 13.90 0.75
CA CYS A 68 -0.27 13.84 -0.59
C CYS A 68 0.87 14.85 -0.77
N ARG A 69 1.78 14.54 -1.68
CA ARG A 69 2.69 15.49 -2.33
C ARG A 69 2.45 15.49 -3.83
N GLN A 70 2.81 16.58 -4.51
CA GLN A 70 2.66 16.68 -5.95
C GLN A 70 3.98 16.40 -6.66
N PHE A 71 3.95 15.42 -7.56
CA PHE A 71 5.10 15.09 -8.42
C PHE A 71 4.72 15.22 -9.89
N LYS A 72 5.71 15.57 -10.71
CA LYS A 72 5.55 15.59 -12.17
C LYS A 72 5.62 14.17 -12.72
N LEU A 73 4.45 13.61 -13.01
CA LEU A 73 4.35 12.29 -13.62
C LEU A 73 4.01 12.40 -15.11
N LYS A 74 4.63 11.53 -15.89
CA LYS A 74 4.32 11.37 -17.32
C LYS A 74 2.92 10.75 -17.47
N ALA A 75 2.09 11.34 -18.31
CA ALA A 75 0.78 10.81 -18.70
C ALA A 75 0.86 10.07 -20.04
N ALA A 76 -0.23 9.37 -20.40
CA ALA A 76 -0.33 8.60 -21.65
C ALA A 76 -0.10 9.44 -22.91
N ASN A 77 -0.40 10.74 -22.86
CA ASN A 77 -0.16 11.69 -23.95
C ASN A 77 1.30 12.20 -24.03
N ASN A 78 2.25 11.54 -23.36
CA ASN A 78 3.66 11.92 -23.24
C ASN A 78 3.94 13.28 -22.59
N ARG A 79 2.93 13.96 -22.01
CA ARG A 79 3.12 15.21 -21.27
C ARG A 79 3.26 14.92 -19.78
N PHE A 80 3.93 15.81 -19.06
CA PHE A 80 4.07 15.76 -17.61
C PHE A 80 3.01 16.62 -16.93
N TYR A 81 2.45 16.11 -15.85
CA TYR A 81 1.47 16.83 -15.03
C TYR A 81 1.79 16.65 -13.55
N ASP A 82 1.56 17.71 -12.77
CA ASP A 82 1.56 17.63 -11.32
C ASP A 82 0.43 16.71 -10.89
N THR A 83 0.79 15.63 -10.21
CA THR A 83 -0.12 14.56 -9.80
C THR A 83 0.01 14.37 -8.30
N ASP A 84 -1.13 14.38 -7.60
CA ASP A 84 -1.19 14.00 -6.18
C ASP A 84 -0.71 12.56 -6.04
N CYS A 85 0.38 12.38 -5.30
CA CYS A 85 0.96 11.09 -4.96
C CYS A 85 1.02 10.94 -3.44
N ALA A 86 0.98 9.70 -2.96
CA ALA A 86 1.18 9.37 -1.56
C ALA A 86 2.23 8.26 -1.45
N ASP A 87 2.97 8.25 -0.35
CA ASP A 87 3.81 7.12 0.05
C ASP A 87 2.95 5.89 0.40
N THR A 88 3.59 4.82 0.89
CA THR A 88 2.88 3.58 1.24
C THR A 88 1.83 3.81 2.32
N GLU A 89 2.20 4.43 3.44
CA GLU A 89 1.28 4.68 4.56
C GLU A 89 0.10 5.56 4.13
N GLY A 90 0.40 6.65 3.43
CA GLY A 90 -0.59 7.56 2.92
C GLY A 90 -1.55 6.90 1.93
N MET A 91 -1.04 6.00 1.08
CA MET A 91 -1.89 5.25 0.16
C MET A 91 -2.83 4.30 0.92
N LEU A 92 -2.32 3.55 1.90
CA LEU A 92 -3.16 2.68 2.74
C LEU A 92 -4.27 3.47 3.44
N ARG A 93 -3.96 4.67 3.93
CA ARG A 93 -4.94 5.58 4.54
C ARG A 93 -5.98 6.11 3.55
N ILE A 94 -5.57 6.48 2.33
CA ILE A 94 -6.49 6.95 1.29
C ILE A 94 -7.44 5.82 0.86
N ILE A 95 -6.94 4.60 0.68
CA ILE A 95 -7.74 3.43 0.26
C ILE A 95 -8.92 3.18 1.22
N GLN A 96 -8.72 3.35 2.53
CA GLN A 96 -9.79 3.22 3.53
C GLN A 96 -11.00 4.13 3.22
N SER A 97 -10.74 5.30 2.63
CA SER A 97 -11.80 6.25 2.27
C SER A 97 -12.56 5.83 1.00
N ILE A 98 -12.04 4.96 0.14
CA ILE A 98 -12.68 4.67 -1.15
C ILE A 98 -13.99 3.86 -0.96
N PRO A 99 -15.19 4.40 -1.31
CA PRO A 99 -16.48 3.72 -1.14
C PRO A 99 -16.81 2.73 -2.28
N SER A 100 -15.84 1.93 -2.72
CA SER A 100 -16.01 1.00 -3.84
C SER A 100 -16.03 -0.44 -3.35
N PRO A 101 -16.95 -1.29 -3.84
CA PRO A 101 -16.88 -2.73 -3.59
C PRO A 101 -15.55 -3.36 -4.02
N LYS A 102 -14.89 -2.78 -5.04
CA LYS A 102 -13.58 -3.26 -5.52
C LYS A 102 -12.43 -2.90 -4.58
N ALA A 103 -12.61 -1.91 -3.71
CA ALA A 103 -11.66 -1.61 -2.63
C ALA A 103 -11.84 -2.54 -1.41
N GLU A 104 -12.98 -3.23 -1.29
CA GLU A 104 -13.32 -4.02 -0.11
C GLU A 104 -12.35 -5.18 0.17
N PRO A 105 -11.90 -5.98 -0.82
CA PRO A 105 -10.90 -7.02 -0.57
C PRO A 105 -9.63 -6.47 0.07
N PHE A 106 -9.19 -5.28 -0.34
CA PHE A 106 -8.02 -4.61 0.21
C PHE A 106 -8.26 -4.14 1.66
N LYS A 107 -9.46 -3.61 1.96
CA LYS A 107 -9.80 -3.19 3.32
C LYS A 107 -9.90 -4.37 4.29
N ARG A 108 -10.48 -5.49 3.84
CA ARG A 108 -10.50 -6.75 4.62
C ARG A 108 -9.10 -7.26 4.89
N TRP A 109 -8.23 -7.26 3.87
CA TRP A 109 -6.83 -7.61 4.06
C TRP A 109 -6.15 -6.71 5.10
N LEU A 110 -6.39 -5.39 5.08
CA LEU A 110 -5.87 -4.50 6.11
C LEU A 110 -6.42 -4.80 7.52
N ALA A 111 -7.69 -5.20 7.63
CA ALA A 111 -8.29 -5.60 8.90
C ALA A 111 -7.71 -6.93 9.41
N GLU A 112 -7.48 -7.90 8.52
CA GLU A 112 -6.83 -9.18 8.84
C GLU A 112 -5.41 -8.94 9.35
N VAL A 113 -4.59 -8.18 8.61
CA VAL A 113 -3.24 -7.82 9.03
C VAL A 113 -3.23 -7.07 10.37
N GLY A 114 -4.17 -6.13 10.56
CA GLY A 114 -4.32 -5.43 11.83
C GLY A 114 -4.67 -6.37 12.99
N THR A 115 -5.53 -7.36 12.76
CA THR A 115 -5.92 -8.38 13.75
C THR A 115 -4.72 -9.26 14.10
N GLU A 116 -4.01 -9.78 13.09
CA GLU A 116 -2.78 -10.57 13.29
C GLU A 116 -1.76 -9.79 14.13
N ARG A 117 -1.59 -8.48 13.92
CA ARG A 117 -0.67 -7.68 14.72
C ARG A 117 -1.08 -7.60 16.19
N LEU A 118 -2.38 -7.49 16.48
CA LEU A 118 -2.87 -7.47 17.85
C LEU A 118 -2.68 -8.84 18.52
N GLU A 119 -2.99 -9.92 17.81
CA GLU A 119 -2.77 -11.29 18.29
C GLU A 119 -1.29 -11.59 18.56
N GLU A 120 -0.37 -11.09 17.70
CA GLU A 120 1.07 -11.20 17.90
C GLU A 120 1.57 -10.46 19.15
N ILE A 121 0.91 -9.35 19.54
CA ILE A 121 1.24 -8.61 20.76
C ILE A 121 0.83 -9.42 22.00
N ASP A 122 -0.33 -10.06 21.95
CA ASP A 122 -0.84 -10.90 23.04
C ASP A 122 -0.10 -12.25 23.13
N ASN A 123 0.28 -12.83 21.99
CA ASN A 123 1.02 -14.07 21.89
C ASN A 123 2.21 -13.95 20.90
N PRO A 124 3.40 -13.56 21.39
CA PRO A 124 4.60 -13.38 20.57
C PRO A 124 5.05 -14.63 19.78
N GLU A 125 4.65 -15.84 20.17
CA GLU A 125 4.97 -17.07 19.43
C GLU A 125 4.35 -17.07 18.02
N LEU A 126 3.21 -16.39 17.83
CA LEU A 126 2.57 -16.23 16.52
C LEU A 126 3.47 -15.44 15.56
N ALA A 127 4.21 -14.45 16.06
CA ALA A 127 5.15 -13.68 15.25
C ALA A 127 6.33 -14.54 14.78
N ALA A 128 6.82 -15.44 15.64
CA ALA A 128 7.86 -16.40 15.28
C ALA A 128 7.38 -17.37 14.20
N GLU A 129 6.15 -17.88 14.31
CA GLU A 129 5.57 -18.75 13.30
C GLU A 129 5.35 -18.04 11.96
N ARG A 130 4.82 -16.80 11.98
CA ARG A 130 4.69 -15.99 10.76
C ARG A 130 6.05 -15.78 10.09
N LEU A 131 7.11 -15.54 10.87
CA LEU A 131 8.46 -15.38 10.33
C LEU A 131 8.95 -16.67 9.64
N ARG A 132 8.69 -17.86 10.22
CA ARG A 132 8.97 -19.15 9.56
C ARG A 132 8.23 -19.24 8.22
N GLN A 133 6.93 -18.95 8.21
CA GLN A 133 6.10 -19.02 7.00
C GLN A 133 6.57 -18.07 5.91
N ILE A 134 6.93 -16.83 6.26
CA ILE A 134 7.48 -15.85 5.31
C ILE A 134 8.72 -16.39 4.62
N TYR A 135 9.66 -16.99 5.38
CA TYR A 135 10.86 -17.57 4.79
C TYR A 135 10.56 -18.82 3.94
N ARG A 136 9.63 -19.68 4.37
CA ARG A 136 9.19 -20.83 3.54
C ARG A 136 8.63 -20.37 2.20
N ILE A 137 7.76 -19.35 2.19
CA ILE A 137 7.18 -18.78 0.96
C ILE A 137 8.27 -18.19 0.05
N LYS A 138 9.33 -17.61 0.64
CA LYS A 138 10.51 -17.13 -0.11
C LYS A 138 11.44 -18.25 -0.59
N GLY A 139 11.15 -19.52 -0.29
CA GLY A 139 11.89 -20.69 -0.76
C GLY A 139 13.10 -21.08 0.10
N TYR A 140 13.19 -20.60 1.35
CA TYR A 140 14.25 -21.02 2.26
C TYR A 140 13.94 -22.39 2.89
N SER A 141 14.97 -23.20 3.14
CA SER A 141 14.82 -24.51 3.78
C SER A 141 14.54 -24.40 5.28
N ASP A 142 13.81 -25.36 5.85
CA ASP A 142 13.49 -25.38 7.29
C ASP A 142 14.75 -25.34 8.17
N ASP A 143 15.80 -26.07 7.80
CA ASP A 143 17.09 -26.04 8.51
C ASP A 143 17.73 -24.65 8.55
N TRP A 144 17.62 -23.89 7.45
CA TRP A 144 18.13 -22.52 7.37
C TRP A 144 17.29 -21.58 8.25
N ILE A 145 15.97 -21.74 8.21
CA ILE A 145 15.02 -20.94 8.98
C ILE A 145 15.23 -21.14 10.47
N GLU A 146 15.37 -22.38 10.93
CA GLU A 146 15.55 -22.69 12.35
C GLU A 146 16.89 -22.14 12.88
N ARG A 147 17.97 -22.30 12.11
CA ARG A 147 19.28 -21.66 12.44
C ARG A 147 19.16 -20.14 12.51
N ARG A 148 18.40 -19.52 11.61
CA ARG A 148 18.20 -18.07 11.59
C ARG A 148 17.44 -17.61 12.83
N LEU A 149 16.40 -18.32 13.25
CA LEU A 149 15.61 -17.96 14.43
C LEU A 149 16.39 -18.16 15.73
N GLN A 150 17.14 -19.26 15.87
CA GLN A 150 17.98 -19.50 17.04
C GLN A 150 19.03 -18.39 17.22
N SER A 151 19.60 -17.88 16.12
CA SER A 151 20.59 -16.78 16.19
C SER A 151 20.03 -15.46 16.76
N ILE A 152 18.71 -15.27 16.74
CA ILE A 152 18.04 -14.08 17.27
C ILE A 152 17.84 -14.20 18.79
N VAL A 153 17.65 -15.43 19.31
CA VAL A 153 17.43 -15.71 20.74
C VAL A 153 18.73 -15.65 21.56
N THR A 154 19.87 -15.98 20.96
CA THR A 154 21.17 -16.11 21.65
C THR A 154 21.96 -14.79 21.74
N ARG A 155 21.32 -13.63 21.60
CA ARG A 155 21.99 -12.32 21.59
C ARG A 155 21.50 -11.43 22.72
#